data_AF-A0A2P5AMK6-F1
#
_entry.id   AF-A0A2P5AMK6-F1
#
_cell.length_a   1.000
_cell.length_b   1.000
_cell.length_c   1.000
_cell.angle_alpha   90.00
_cell.angle_beta   90.00
_cell.angle_gamma   90.00
#
_symmetry.space_group_name_H-M   'P 1'
#
loop_
_entity.id
_entity.type
_entity.pdbx_description
1 polymer ?
#
loop_
_entity_poly.entity_id
_entity_poly.type
_entity_poly.pdbx_seq_one_letter_code
_entity_poly.pdbx_strand_id
1 'polypeptide(L)'
;MFLNILTKTVRDTIPTSTTTWKDVKKEDIELILNRMEVKFDYPRSDALFIDSIEQSMMVYLRDWRNMMWNHFTKMEGKRDIAFIKANPYKNVPFDQWNILCDRFGSQEFEKVSTQNSENRSKQLCPPAQGSSSMIS
;
A
#
# COMPACT_ATOMS: atom_id res chain seq x y z
N MET A 1 -18.03 -6.97 2.30
CA MET A 1 -17.64 -7.24 3.71
C MET A 1 -16.23 -7.82 3.81
N PHE A 2 -15.93 -8.91 3.08
CA PHE A 2 -14.61 -9.57 3.08
C PHE A 2 -13.43 -8.62 2.83
N LEU A 3 -13.40 -7.91 1.70
CA LEU A 3 -12.29 -7.01 1.34
C LEU A 3 -12.05 -5.88 2.36
N ASN A 4 -13.11 -5.31 2.95
CA ASN A 4 -12.95 -4.27 3.98
C ASN A 4 -12.28 -4.81 5.25
N ILE A 5 -12.55 -6.08 5.59
CA ILE A 5 -11.91 -6.74 6.73
C ILE A 5 -10.48 -7.12 6.36
N LEU A 6 -10.24 -7.67 5.17
CA LEU A 6 -8.90 -7.98 4.67
C LEU A 6 -8.00 -6.74 4.71
N THR A 7 -8.42 -5.65 4.09
CA THR A 7 -7.65 -4.39 4.03
C THR A 7 -7.37 -3.81 5.41
N LYS A 8 -8.34 -3.86 6.33
CA LYS A 8 -8.10 -3.49 7.74
C LYS A 8 -7.04 -4.39 8.39
N THR A 9 -7.18 -5.71 8.27
CA THR A 9 -6.22 -6.67 8.84
C THR A 9 -4.82 -6.48 8.26
N VAL A 10 -4.71 -6.22 6.95
CA VAL A 10 -3.44 -5.91 6.27
C VAL A 10 -2.78 -4.68 6.88
N ARG A 11 -3.51 -3.56 7.01
CA ARG A 11 -2.99 -2.32 7.59
C ARG A 11 -2.59 -2.48 9.06
N ASP A 12 -3.35 -3.27 9.81
CA ASP A 12 -3.13 -3.46 11.25
C ASP A 12 -2.03 -4.51 11.53
N THR A 13 -1.60 -5.28 10.52
CA THR A 13 -0.59 -6.35 10.66
C THR A 13 0.76 -5.96 10.06
N ILE A 14 0.77 -5.44 8.83
CA ILE A 14 2.02 -5.15 8.13
C ILE A 14 2.62 -3.86 8.67
N PRO A 15 3.88 -3.87 9.13
CA PRO A 15 4.54 -2.67 9.61
C PRO A 15 4.54 -1.55 8.56
N THR A 16 4.23 -0.34 8.98
CA THR A 16 4.23 0.84 8.10
C THR A 16 5.62 1.14 7.51
N SER A 17 6.68 0.70 8.20
CA SER A 17 8.07 0.78 7.73
C SER A 17 8.38 -0.17 6.56
N THR A 18 7.57 -1.20 6.33
CA THR A 18 7.74 -2.10 5.18
C THR A 18 7.38 -1.34 3.92
N THR A 19 8.32 -1.17 2.98
CA THR A 19 8.15 -0.24 1.86
C THR A 19 7.75 -0.92 0.55
N THR A 20 8.13 -2.19 0.36
CA THR A 20 7.81 -2.98 -0.81
C THR A 20 7.07 -4.26 -0.42
N TRP A 21 6.29 -4.84 -1.35
CA TRP A 21 5.63 -6.13 -1.10
C TRP A 21 6.64 -7.25 -0.86
N LYS A 22 7.80 -7.20 -1.53
CA LYS A 22 8.86 -8.22 -1.40
C LYS A 22 9.45 -8.28 0.01
N ASP A 23 9.36 -7.18 0.76
CA ASP A 23 9.86 -7.09 2.13
C ASP A 23 8.79 -7.47 3.17
N VAL A 24 7.57 -7.79 2.75
CA VAL A 24 6.53 -8.29 3.66
C VAL A 24 6.93 -9.70 4.09
N LYS A 25 6.99 -9.90 5.40
CA LYS A 25 7.37 -11.18 5.98
C LYS A 25 6.30 -12.22 5.71
N LYS A 26 6.70 -13.47 5.44
CA LYS A 26 5.76 -14.58 5.27
C LYS A 26 4.91 -14.76 6.52
N GLU A 27 5.49 -14.55 7.70
CA GLU A 27 4.78 -14.64 8.98
C GLU A 27 3.63 -13.63 9.09
N ASP A 28 3.79 -12.42 8.54
CA ASP A 28 2.74 -11.40 8.53
C ASP A 28 1.60 -11.80 7.58
N ILE A 29 1.92 -12.39 6.42
CA ILE A 29 0.94 -12.91 5.46
C ILE A 29 0.14 -14.05 6.11
N GLU A 30 0.82 -15.04 6.69
CA GLU A 30 0.18 -16.16 7.39
C GLU A 30 -0.71 -15.68 8.54
N LEU A 31 -0.27 -14.67 9.29
CA LEU A 31 -1.07 -14.06 10.36
C LEU A 31 -2.34 -13.39 9.83
N ILE A 32 -2.27 -12.71 8.68
CA ILE A 32 -3.46 -12.12 8.04
C ILE A 32 -4.43 -13.23 7.63
N LEU A 33 -3.94 -14.28 6.96
CA LEU A 33 -4.76 -15.42 6.53
C LEU A 33 -5.44 -16.10 7.73
N ASN A 34 -4.69 -16.40 8.79
CA ASN A 34 -5.25 -16.99 10.01
C ASN A 34 -6.34 -16.12 10.64
N ARG A 35 -6.19 -14.79 10.64
CA ARG A 35 -7.22 -13.87 11.14
C ARG A 35 -8.45 -13.82 10.24
N MET A 36 -8.29 -14.05 8.94
CA MET A 36 -9.40 -14.12 7.99
C MET A 36 -10.20 -15.41 8.20
N GLU A 37 -9.56 -16.56 8.47
CA GLU A 37 -10.23 -17.86 8.68
C GLU A 37 -11.13 -17.87 9.91
N VAL A 38 -10.79 -17.11 10.95
CA VAL A 38 -11.65 -16.95 12.13
C VAL A 38 -13.01 -16.34 11.75
N LYS A 39 -13.09 -15.61 10.63
CA LYS A 39 -14.29 -14.86 10.21
C LYS A 39 -14.96 -15.40 8.96
N PHE A 40 -14.23 -16.12 8.14
CA PHE A 40 -14.67 -16.57 6.82
C PHE A 40 -14.18 -17.99 6.59
N ASP A 41 -15.07 -18.85 6.14
CA ASP A 41 -14.69 -20.13 5.56
C ASP A 41 -14.26 -19.89 4.11
N TYR A 42 -13.01 -20.26 3.79
CA TYR A 42 -12.46 -20.09 2.45
C TYR A 42 -11.42 -21.19 2.15
N PRO A 43 -11.23 -21.53 0.86
CA PRO A 43 -10.39 -22.67 0.50
C PRO A 43 -8.89 -22.33 0.62
N ARG A 44 -8.30 -22.48 1.82
CA ARG A 44 -6.87 -22.18 2.04
C ARG A 44 -5.92 -23.05 1.21
N SER A 45 -6.38 -24.23 0.81
CA SER A 45 -5.62 -25.14 -0.06
C SER A 45 -5.70 -24.80 -1.55
N ASP A 46 -6.60 -23.89 -1.95
CA ASP A 46 -6.71 -23.44 -3.34
C ASP A 46 -5.67 -22.34 -3.61
N ALA A 47 -4.64 -22.70 -4.37
CA ALA A 47 -3.55 -21.80 -4.72
C ALA A 47 -4.05 -20.56 -5.49
N LEU A 48 -5.02 -20.71 -6.41
CA LEU A 48 -5.53 -19.58 -7.18
C LEU A 48 -6.28 -18.58 -6.30
N PHE A 49 -7.01 -19.10 -5.30
CA PHE A 49 -7.71 -18.27 -4.34
C PHE A 49 -6.74 -17.51 -3.43
N ILE A 50 -5.72 -18.19 -2.91
CA ILE A 50 -4.67 -17.55 -2.09
C ILE A 50 -3.91 -16.50 -2.89
N ASP A 51 -3.52 -16.81 -4.13
CA ASP A 51 -2.87 -15.85 -5.03
C ASP A 51 -3.73 -14.59 -5.24
N SER A 52 -5.05 -14.75 -5.39
CA SER A 52 -5.99 -13.64 -5.52
C SER A 52 -6.07 -12.77 -4.26
N ILE A 53 -6.03 -13.39 -3.07
CA ILE A 53 -5.97 -12.68 -1.80
C ILE A 53 -4.65 -11.89 -1.70
N GLU A 54 -3.51 -12.51 -2.00
CA GLU A 54 -2.20 -11.85 -1.99
C GLU A 54 -2.15 -10.65 -2.94
N GLN A 55 -2.66 -10.81 -4.16
CA GLN A 55 -2.79 -9.69 -5.10
C GLN A 55 -3.65 -8.56 -4.54
N SER A 56 -4.77 -8.90 -3.89
CA SER A 56 -5.64 -7.92 -3.25
C SER A 56 -4.94 -7.16 -2.11
N MET A 57 -4.15 -7.85 -1.28
CA MET A 57 -3.34 -7.24 -0.23
C MET A 57 -2.27 -6.31 -0.81
N MET A 58 -1.58 -6.74 -1.87
CA MET A 58 -0.55 -5.96 -2.56
C MET A 58 -1.12 -4.66 -3.16
N VAL A 59 -2.24 -4.77 -3.90
CA VAL A 59 -2.93 -3.64 -4.50
C VAL A 59 -3.37 -2.66 -3.43
N TYR A 60 -4.00 -3.16 -2.35
CA TYR A 60 -4.42 -2.31 -1.25
C TYR A 60 -3.27 -1.53 -0.62
N LEU A 61 -2.16 -2.20 -0.27
CA LEU A 61 -1.01 -1.52 0.35
C LEU A 61 -0.44 -0.43 -0.56
N ARG A 62 -0.32 -0.72 -1.87
CA ARG A 62 0.15 0.25 -2.85
C ARG A 62 -0.77 1.47 -2.89
N ASP A 63 -2.06 1.24 -3.02
CA ASP A 63 -3.05 2.31 -3.16
C ASP A 63 -3.18 3.13 -1.88
N TRP A 64 -3.14 2.47 -0.71
CA TRP A 64 -3.10 3.14 0.59
C TRP A 64 -1.87 4.03 0.74
N ARG A 65 -0.66 3.54 0.40
CA ARG A 65 0.57 4.36 0.43
C ARG A 65 0.49 5.54 -0.54
N ASN A 66 -0.07 5.34 -1.73
CA ASN A 66 -0.30 6.43 -2.69
C ASN A 66 -1.25 7.49 -2.13
N MET A 67 -2.32 7.08 -1.43
CA MET A 67 -3.20 8.03 -0.75
C MET A 67 -2.46 8.84 0.34
N MET A 68 -1.57 8.20 1.10
CA MET A 68 -0.75 8.87 2.11
C MET A 68 0.22 9.88 1.48
N TRP A 69 0.89 9.49 0.40
CA TRP A 69 1.78 10.36 -0.36
C TRP A 69 1.06 11.57 -0.97
N ASN A 70 -0.13 11.36 -1.54
CA ASN A 70 -0.96 12.45 -2.07
C ASN A 70 -1.38 13.43 -0.98
N HIS A 71 -1.68 12.93 0.22
CA HIS A 71 -1.98 13.78 1.39
C HIS A 71 -0.75 14.59 1.82
N PHE A 72 0.40 13.93 1.92
CA PHE A 72 1.68 14.55 2.28
C PHE A 72 2.03 15.70 1.31
N THR A 73 2.12 15.41 0.01
CA THR A 73 2.48 16.39 -1.03
C THR A 73 1.50 17.56 -1.14
N LYS A 74 0.21 17.31 -0.93
CA LYS A 74 -0.81 18.38 -0.88
C LYS A 74 -0.56 19.38 0.24
N MET A 75 0.08 18.96 1.33
CA MET A 75 0.43 19.81 2.46
C MET A 75 1.83 20.43 2.33
N GLU A 76 2.79 19.70 1.76
CA GLU A 76 4.17 20.13 1.51
C GLU A 76 4.24 21.45 0.73
N GLY A 77 3.42 21.62 -0.31
CA GLY A 77 3.36 22.87 -1.08
C GLY A 77 2.84 24.09 -0.32
N LYS A 78 2.57 23.99 1.00
CA LYS A 78 1.95 25.05 1.80
C LYS A 78 2.59 25.30 3.15
N ARG A 79 3.35 24.37 3.75
CA ARG A 79 3.71 24.39 5.19
C ARG A 79 4.98 23.59 5.52
N ASP A 80 5.55 23.80 6.71
CA ASP A 80 6.70 23.06 7.22
C ASP A 80 6.38 21.60 7.62
N ILE A 81 7.43 20.79 7.84
CA ILE A 81 7.31 19.36 8.18
C ILE A 81 6.64 19.12 9.55
N ALA A 82 6.80 20.05 10.51
CA ALA A 82 6.20 19.91 11.84
C ALA A 82 4.67 20.03 11.74
N PHE A 83 4.19 20.95 10.91
CA PHE A 83 2.78 21.06 10.58
C PHE A 83 2.25 19.79 9.91
N ILE A 84 2.97 19.26 8.92
CA ILE A 84 2.56 18.04 8.20
C ILE A 84 2.39 16.86 9.17
N LYS A 85 3.35 16.66 10.07
CA LYS A 85 3.29 15.59 11.10
C LYS A 85 2.12 15.76 12.07
N ALA A 86 1.76 17.00 12.41
CA ALA A 86 0.61 17.28 13.26
C ALA A 86 -0.77 17.05 12.59
N ASN A 87 -0.80 16.80 11.27
CA ASN A 87 -2.03 16.68 10.48
C ASN A 87 -2.12 15.33 9.75
N PRO A 88 -2.28 14.21 10.48
CA PRO A 88 -2.38 12.88 9.89
C PRO A 88 -3.60 12.74 8.98
N TYR A 89 -3.50 11.84 8.01
CA TYR A 89 -4.65 11.45 7.20
C TYR A 89 -5.73 10.80 8.08
N LYS A 90 -7.01 10.97 7.71
CA LYS A 90 -8.14 10.43 8.48
C LYS A 90 -7.94 8.95 8.82
N ASN A 91 -8.17 8.61 10.10
CA ASN A 91 -8.07 7.24 10.63
C ASN A 91 -6.67 6.60 10.51
N VAL A 92 -5.60 7.39 10.35
CA VAL A 92 -4.22 6.92 10.44
C VAL A 92 -3.66 7.32 11.81
N PRO A 93 -3.20 6.36 12.63
CA PRO A 93 -2.54 6.64 13.89
C PRO A 93 -1.32 7.57 13.73
N PHE A 94 -1.06 8.41 14.74
CA PHE A 94 -0.01 9.43 14.68
C PHE A 94 1.39 8.82 14.50
N ASP A 95 1.68 7.72 15.18
CA ASP A 95 2.93 6.97 15.07
C ASP A 95 3.16 6.43 13.65
N GLN A 96 2.14 5.81 13.04
CA GLN A 96 2.20 5.36 11.65
C GLN A 96 2.38 6.53 10.68
N TRP A 97 1.66 7.63 10.91
CA TRP A 97 1.79 8.84 10.10
C TRP A 97 3.18 9.46 10.21
N ASN A 98 3.76 9.49 11.40
CA ASN A 98 5.11 10.04 11.60
C ASN A 98 6.16 9.23 10.83
N ILE A 99 6.09 7.89 10.88
CA ILE A 99 6.96 7.00 10.09
C ILE A 99 6.83 7.28 8.60
N LEU A 100 5.60 7.48 8.10
CA LEU A 100 5.37 7.82 6.70
C LEU A 100 5.96 9.18 6.34
N CYS A 101 5.79 10.21 7.18
CA CYS A 101 6.36 11.53 6.95
C CYS A 101 7.88 11.50 6.89
N ASP A 102 8.51 10.78 7.83
CA ASP A 102 9.97 10.63 7.87
C ASP A 102 10.49 9.97 6.59
N ARG A 103 9.78 8.95 6.09
CA ARG A 103 10.09 8.31 4.81
C ARG A 103 9.88 9.26 3.63
N PHE A 104 8.76 9.97 3.58
CA PHE A 104 8.40 10.83 2.45
C PHE A 104 9.31 12.05 2.33
N GLY A 105 9.78 12.58 3.45
CA GLY A 105 10.78 13.66 3.50
C GLY A 105 12.23 13.18 3.42
N SER A 106 12.48 11.88 3.24
CA SER A 106 13.84 11.34 3.14
C SER A 106 14.45 11.57 1.77
N GLN A 107 15.76 11.82 1.73
CA GLN A 107 16.48 12.05 0.48
C GLN A 107 16.47 10.80 -0.43
N GLU A 108 16.48 9.61 0.18
CA GLU A 108 16.40 8.33 -0.54
C GLU A 108 15.07 8.21 -1.28
N PHE A 109 13.97 8.60 -0.63
CA PHE A 109 12.65 8.57 -1.26
C PHE A 109 12.54 9.60 -2.39
N GLU A 110 13.07 10.81 -2.19
CA GLU A 110 13.11 11.85 -3.21
C GLU A 110 13.85 11.37 -4.48
N LYS A 111 15.05 10.80 -4.33
CA LYS A 111 15.83 10.24 -5.45
C LYS A 111 15.04 9.21 -6.26
N VAL A 112 14.40 8.26 -5.57
CA VAL A 112 13.59 7.21 -6.21
C VAL A 112 12.35 7.79 -6.90
N SER A 113 11.69 8.76 -6.27
CA SER A 113 10.50 9.43 -6.81
C SER A 113 10.81 10.18 -8.11
N THR A 114 11.89 10.99 -8.11
CA THR A 114 12.34 11.75 -9.27
C THR A 114 12.72 10.82 -10.42
N GLN A 115 13.51 9.78 -10.15
CA GLN A 115 13.88 8.80 -11.17
C GLN A 115 12.65 8.09 -11.77
N ASN A 116 11.68 7.71 -10.95
CA ASN A 116 10.44 7.08 -11.41
C ASN A 116 9.59 8.05 -12.25
N SER A 117 9.59 9.34 -11.91
CA SER A 117 8.93 10.37 -12.70
C SER A 117 9.56 10.52 -14.09
N GLU A 118 10.89 10.59 -14.15
CA GLU A 118 11.63 10.65 -15.42
C GLU A 118 11.46 9.39 -16.27
N ASN A 119 11.44 8.22 -15.64
CA ASN A 119 11.22 6.97 -16.36
C ASN A 119 9.82 6.93 -16.99
N ARG A 120 8.81 7.45 -16.28
CA ARG A 120 7.45 7.58 -16.83
C ARG A 120 7.37 8.59 -17.96
N SER A 121 8.08 9.71 -17.90
CA SER A 121 8.07 10.71 -18.99
C SER A 121 8.74 10.20 -20.26
N LYS A 122 9.70 9.28 -20.14
CA LYS A 122 10.38 8.62 -21.26
C LYS A 122 9.59 7.42 -21.82
N GLN A 123 8.48 7.03 -21.18
CA GLN A 123 7.73 5.84 -21.56
C GLN A 123 6.89 6.11 -22.82
N LEU A 124 7.29 5.52 -23.95
CA LEU A 124 6.67 5.73 -25.27
C LEU A 124 5.31 5.04 -25.43
N CYS A 125 5.08 3.95 -24.70
CA CYS A 125 3.82 3.19 -24.74
C CYS A 125 3.20 3.18 -23.34
N PRO A 126 1.91 3.48 -23.18
CA PRO A 126 1.24 3.30 -21.91
C PRO A 126 1.34 1.83 -21.47
N PRO A 127 1.49 1.55 -20.16
CA PRO A 127 1.48 0.17 -19.69
C PRO A 127 0.16 -0.48 -20.10
N ALA A 128 0.25 -1.66 -20.72
CA ALA A 128 -0.91 -2.45 -21.07
C ALA A 128 -1.66 -2.81 -19.77
N GLN A 129 -2.72 -2.06 -19.45
CA GLN A 129 -3.65 -2.47 -18.41
C GLN A 129 -4.43 -3.67 -18.98
N GLY A 130 -4.07 -4.87 -18.52
CA GLY A 130 -4.73 -6.10 -18.92
C GLY A 130 -6.13 -6.19 -18.32
N SER A 131 -7.15 -6.20 -19.18
CA SER A 131 -8.14 -7.27 -19.28
C SER A 131 -8.92 -7.07 -20.58
N SER A 132 -8.55 -7.80 -21.63
CA SER A 132 -9.48 -8.05 -22.73
C SER A 132 -10.45 -9.12 -22.24
N SER A 133 -11.59 -8.70 -21.69
CA SER A 133 -12.73 -9.59 -21.55
C SER A 133 -13.15 -10.03 -22.95
N MET A 134 -12.77 -11.24 -23.35
CA MET A 134 -13.34 -11.90 -24.51
C MET A 134 -14.80 -12.23 -24.18
N ILE A 135 -15.71 -11.45 -24.74
CA ILE A 135 -17.12 -11.81 -24.83
C ILE A 135 -17.20 -12.87 -25.92
N SER A 136 -17.47 -14.12 -25.52
CA SER A 136 -17.93 -15.18 -26.42
C SER A 136 -19.45 -15.14 -26.54
#